data_AF-A0A660M4L3-F1
#
_entry.id   AF-A0A660M4L3-F1
#
_cell.length_a   1.000
_cell.length_b   1.000
_cell.length_c   1.000
_cell.angle_alpha   90.00
_cell.angle_beta   90.00
_cell.angle_gamma   90.00
#
_symmetry.space_group_name_H-M   'P 1'
#
loop_
_entity.id
_entity.type
_entity.pdbx_description
1 polymer ?
#
loop_
_entity_poly.entity_id
_entity_poly.type
_entity_poly.pdbx_seq_one_letter_code
_entity_poly.pdbx_strand_id
1 'polypeptide(L)'
;MKIRLDHLLAQKKMVNSRSQAESYIKLGKVLVDGVVQKKPGFFVGADSDIKILQDIQYVSRAGMKLESVAKLMGLNFKRKIVLDVGSSTGGFTDYALRNGADKVIAVDVGTDQMDPFLRLNKKIELHEKTDIRNFKTDQKIDIVVIDVSF
;
A
#
# COMPACT_ATOMS: atom_id res chain seq x y z
N MET A 1 -21.41 24.89 -5.53
CA MET A 1 -21.63 24.22 -4.21
C MET A 1 -20.28 24.09 -3.51
N LYS A 2 -20.18 24.36 -2.20
CA LYS A 2 -18.93 24.15 -1.43
C LYS A 2 -19.03 22.82 -0.68
N ILE A 3 -17.98 22.01 -0.76
CA ILE A 3 -17.90 20.67 -0.14
C ILE A 3 -16.65 20.63 0.76
N ARG A 4 -16.67 19.84 1.84
CA ARG A 4 -15.46 19.63 2.66
C ARG A 4 -14.40 18.87 1.86
N LEU A 5 -13.14 19.28 2.00
CA LEU A 5 -12.01 18.72 1.26
C LEU A 5 -11.87 17.20 1.48
N ASP A 6 -12.00 16.73 2.72
CA ASP A 6 -11.95 15.29 3.06
C ASP A 6 -13.03 14.47 2.33
N HIS A 7 -14.26 14.99 2.27
CA HIS A 7 -15.35 14.39 1.52
C HIS A 7 -15.11 14.44 0.01
N LEU A 8 -14.65 15.57 -0.52
CA LEU A 8 -14.44 15.73 -1.96
C LEU A 8 -13.35 14.77 -2.48
N LEU A 9 -12.25 14.60 -1.73
CA LEU A 9 -11.19 13.66 -2.08
C LEU A 9 -11.70 12.20 -2.15
N ALA A 10 -12.50 11.79 -1.17
CA ALA A 10 -13.10 10.45 -1.16
C ALA A 10 -14.15 10.28 -2.27
N GLN A 11 -15.00 11.29 -2.49
CA GLN A 11 -16.03 11.28 -3.53
C GLN A 11 -15.42 11.22 -4.94
N LYS A 12 -14.32 11.95 -5.19
CA LYS A 12 -13.56 11.91 -6.44
C LYS A 12 -12.68 10.65 -6.58
N LYS A 13 -12.72 9.72 -5.61
CA LYS A 13 -11.87 8.51 -5.56
C LYS A 13 -10.37 8.82 -5.68
N MET A 14 -9.94 9.99 -5.21
CA MET A 14 -8.52 10.35 -5.13
C MET A 14 -7.82 9.65 -3.95
N VAL A 15 -8.61 9.08 -3.05
CA VAL A 15 -8.19 8.26 -1.91
C VAL A 15 -9.16 7.09 -1.74
N ASN A 16 -8.74 6.03 -1.05
CA ASN A 16 -9.53 4.84 -0.79
C ASN A 16 -10.59 5.04 0.31
N SER A 17 -10.38 5.99 1.22
CA SER A 17 -11.34 6.27 2.29
C SER A 17 -11.27 7.73 2.75
N ARG A 18 -12.34 8.19 3.38
CA ARG A 18 -12.37 9.52 4.01
C ARG A 18 -11.29 9.67 5.09
N SER A 19 -11.05 8.63 5.88
CA SER A 19 -9.99 8.62 6.91
C SER A 19 -8.60 8.80 6.30
N GLN A 20 -8.37 8.21 5.12
CA GLN A 20 -7.12 8.40 4.38
C GLN A 20 -6.98 9.84 3.86
N ALA A 21 -8.06 10.43 3.33
CA ALA A 21 -8.07 11.86 2.98
C ALA A 21 -7.71 12.75 4.18
N GLU A 22 -8.32 12.52 5.34
CA GLU A 22 -7.99 13.29 6.54
C GLU A 22 -6.51 13.18 6.92
N SER A 23 -5.94 11.98 6.83
CA SER A 23 -4.52 11.75 7.09
C SER A 23 -3.64 12.55 6.15
N TYR A 24 -3.93 12.54 4.84
CA TYR A 24 -3.13 13.23 3.82
C TYR A 24 -3.20 14.74 3.98
N ILE A 25 -4.40 15.26 4.25
CA ILE A 25 -4.60 16.67 4.53
C ILE A 25 -3.79 17.07 5.76
N LYS A 26 -3.92 16.34 6.89
CA LYS A 26 -3.17 16.62 8.13
C LYS A 26 -1.64 16.57 7.93
N LEU A 27 -1.16 15.67 7.06
CA LEU A 27 0.26 15.55 6.70
C LEU A 27 0.75 16.63 5.72
N GLY A 28 -0.12 17.55 5.28
CA GLY A 28 0.22 18.58 4.29
C GLY A 28 0.49 18.02 2.90
N LYS A 29 -0.14 16.89 2.56
CA LYS A 29 0.03 16.18 1.29
C LYS A 29 -1.06 16.50 0.27
N VAL A 30 -1.87 17.53 0.50
CA VAL A 30 -2.95 17.94 -0.41
C VAL A 30 -2.77 19.41 -0.76
N LEU A 31 -2.69 19.70 -2.05
CA LEU A 31 -2.77 21.04 -2.63
C LEU A 31 -4.20 21.28 -3.11
N VAL A 32 -4.71 22.48 -2.84
CA VAL A 32 -5.93 23.01 -3.44
C VAL A 32 -5.56 24.35 -4.08
N ASP A 33 -5.77 24.47 -5.39
CA ASP A 33 -5.44 25.64 -6.19
C ASP A 33 -3.99 26.11 -5.96
N GLY A 34 -3.06 25.15 -5.87
CA GLY A 34 -1.63 25.40 -5.65
C GLY A 34 -1.21 25.64 -4.20
N VAL A 35 -2.13 25.63 -3.23
CA VAL A 35 -1.83 25.89 -1.80
C VAL A 35 -2.00 24.64 -0.96
N VAL A 36 -1.02 24.35 -0.09
CA VAL A 36 -1.08 23.20 0.83
C VAL A 36 -2.21 23.41 1.85
N GLN A 37 -3.17 22.50 1.89
CA GLN A 37 -4.24 22.49 2.87
C GLN A 37 -3.97 21.46 3.97
N LYS A 38 -4.12 21.89 5.23
CA LYS A 38 -3.93 21.05 6.42
C LYS A 38 -5.20 20.82 7.24
N LYS A 39 -6.33 21.40 6.82
CA LYS A 39 -7.63 21.30 7.51
C LYS A 39 -8.57 20.38 6.72
N PRO A 40 -8.90 19.16 7.21
CA PRO A 40 -9.78 18.24 6.49
C PRO A 40 -11.17 18.81 6.19
N GLY A 41 -11.74 19.55 7.14
CA GLY A 41 -13.01 20.25 6.98
C GLY A 41 -12.92 21.60 6.23
N PHE A 42 -11.85 21.85 5.47
CA PHE A 42 -11.76 23.04 4.62
C PHE A 42 -12.79 22.96 3.50
N PHE A 43 -13.55 24.03 3.28
CA PHE A 43 -14.56 24.08 2.23
C PHE A 43 -13.93 24.49 0.90
N VAL A 44 -14.11 23.65 -0.12
CA VAL A 44 -13.58 23.83 -1.48
C VAL A 44 -14.71 23.79 -2.50
N GLY A 45 -14.50 24.45 -3.64
CA GLY A 45 -15.40 24.30 -4.79
C GLY A 45 -15.29 22.90 -5.40
N ALA A 46 -16.38 22.40 -5.96
CA ALA A 46 -16.38 21.09 -6.62
C ALA A 46 -15.33 21.01 -7.77
N ASP A 47 -15.05 22.15 -8.41
CA ASP A 47 -14.17 22.28 -9.57
C ASP A 47 -12.76 22.77 -9.24
N SER A 48 -12.39 22.88 -7.95
CA SER A 48 -11.05 23.33 -7.54
C SER A 48 -9.97 22.36 -8.07
N ASP A 49 -8.78 22.87 -8.42
CA ASP A 49 -7.64 22.03 -8.80
C ASP A 49 -7.05 21.39 -7.55
N ILE A 50 -7.20 20.06 -7.41
CA ILE A 50 -6.76 19.33 -6.24
C ILE A 50 -5.67 18.35 -6.66
N LYS A 51 -4.51 18.46 -6.00
CA LYS A 51 -3.37 17.57 -6.22
C LYS A 51 -2.95 16.92 -4.90
N ILE A 52 -2.78 15.61 -4.91
CA ILE A 52 -2.19 14.88 -3.79
C ILE A 52 -0.69 14.79 -4.05
N LEU A 53 0.10 15.34 -3.14
CA LEU A 53 1.58 15.37 -3.18
C LEU A 53 2.22 14.07 -2.67
N GLN A 54 1.42 13.06 -2.34
CA GLN A 54 1.90 11.75 -1.92
C GLN A 54 2.08 10.87 -3.15
N ASP A 55 3.33 10.53 -3.47
CA ASP A 55 3.63 9.49 -4.43
C ASP A 55 3.36 8.10 -3.82
N ILE A 56 2.66 7.28 -4.60
CA ILE A 56 2.44 5.84 -4.43
C ILE A 56 1.72 5.44 -3.14
N GLN A 57 0.40 5.27 -3.25
CA GLN A 57 -0.36 4.48 -2.28
C GLN A 57 -0.10 3.00 -2.50
N TYR A 58 0.67 2.39 -1.59
CA TYR A 58 0.57 0.96 -1.34
C TYR A 58 -0.76 0.66 -0.64
N VAL A 59 -1.25 -0.58 -0.77
CA VAL A 59 -2.49 -1.03 -0.09
C VAL A 59 -2.47 -0.80 1.43
N SER A 60 -1.29 -0.69 2.05
CA SER A 60 -1.14 -0.32 3.46
C SER A 60 0.12 0.51 3.73
N ARG A 61 0.17 1.14 4.91
CA ARG A 61 1.35 1.91 5.39
C ARG A 61 2.61 1.04 5.48
N ALA A 62 2.47 -0.28 5.59
CA ALA A 62 3.61 -1.19 5.64
C ALA A 62 4.45 -1.09 4.36
N GLY A 63 3.83 -0.91 3.18
CA GLY A 63 4.58 -0.75 1.92
C GLY A 63 5.60 0.40 1.97
N MET A 64 5.27 1.52 2.64
CA MET A 64 6.21 2.63 2.84
C MET A 64 7.38 2.27 3.78
N LYS A 65 7.18 1.36 4.74
CA LYS A 65 8.26 0.86 5.59
C LYS A 65 9.28 0.11 4.74
N LEU A 66 8.82 -0.85 3.93
CA LEU A 66 9.70 -1.64 3.07
C LEU A 66 10.38 -0.76 2.03
N GLU A 67 9.66 0.20 1.43
CA GLU A 67 10.25 1.17 0.51
C GLU A 67 11.44 1.92 1.12
N SER A 68 11.27 2.41 2.35
CA SER A 68 12.32 3.17 3.04
C SER A 68 13.57 2.34 3.24
N VAL A 69 13.41 1.08 3.70
CA VAL A 69 14.53 0.15 3.93
C VAL A 69 15.17 -0.29 2.62
N ALA A 70 14.36 -0.65 1.62
CA ALA A 70 14.85 -1.10 0.32
C ALA A 70 15.67 -0.03 -0.40
N LYS A 71 15.25 1.25 -0.33
CA LYS A 71 16.02 2.38 -0.87
C LYS A 71 17.34 2.55 -0.12
N LEU A 72 17.31 2.52 1.21
CA LEU A 72 18.52 2.68 2.03
C LEU A 72 19.56 1.58 1.75
N MET A 73 19.09 0.35 1.54
CA MET A 73 19.93 -0.83 1.34
C MET A 73 20.25 -1.11 -0.14
N GLY A 74 19.69 -0.35 -1.08
CA GLY A 74 19.86 -0.61 -2.51
C GLY A 74 19.29 -1.95 -2.97
N LEU A 75 18.21 -2.44 -2.34
CA LEU A 75 17.60 -3.72 -2.69
C LEU A 75 16.90 -3.64 -4.05
N ASN A 76 17.09 -4.66 -4.88
CA ASN A 76 16.48 -4.75 -6.19
C ASN A 76 15.51 -5.92 -6.27
N PHE A 77 14.22 -5.60 -6.41
CA PHE A 77 13.12 -6.56 -6.51
C PHE A 77 12.86 -7.00 -7.96
N LYS A 78 13.49 -6.37 -8.95
CA LYS A 78 13.26 -6.67 -10.37
C LYS A 78 13.66 -8.10 -10.72
N ARG A 79 12.72 -8.84 -11.31
CA ARG A 79 12.87 -10.25 -11.71
C ARG A 79 13.22 -11.19 -10.55
N LYS A 80 12.65 -10.91 -9.38
CA LYS A 80 12.85 -11.71 -8.17
C LYS A 80 11.59 -12.47 -7.75
N ILE A 81 11.80 -13.64 -7.14
CA ILE A 81 10.78 -14.34 -6.36
C ILE A 81 10.92 -13.90 -4.91
N VAL A 82 9.85 -13.32 -4.37
CA VAL A 82 9.80 -12.78 -3.01
C VAL A 82 8.93 -13.66 -2.14
N LEU A 83 9.39 -13.99 -0.94
CA LEU A 83 8.57 -14.56 0.13
C LEU A 83 8.18 -13.44 1.09
N ASP A 84 6.87 -13.18 1.21
CA ASP A 84 6.29 -12.20 2.13
C ASP A 84 5.61 -12.93 3.30
N VAL A 85 6.22 -12.85 4.48
CA VAL A 85 5.76 -13.54 5.69
C VAL A 85 5.00 -12.57 6.59
N GLY A 86 3.75 -12.89 6.89
CA GLY A 86 2.83 -11.96 7.55
C GLY A 86 2.23 -10.96 6.57
N SER A 87 1.89 -11.43 5.36
CA SER A 87 1.48 -10.56 4.25
C SER A 87 0.27 -9.66 4.55
N SER A 88 -0.63 -10.08 5.45
CA SER A 88 -1.82 -9.38 5.90
C SER A 88 -2.61 -8.72 4.75
N THR A 89 -2.81 -7.42 4.79
CA THR A 89 -3.48 -6.63 3.72
C THR A 89 -2.67 -6.52 2.43
N GLY A 90 -1.38 -6.89 2.44
CA GLY A 90 -0.52 -6.99 1.26
C GLY A 90 0.45 -5.83 1.05
N GLY A 91 0.79 -5.05 2.09
CA GLY A 91 1.61 -3.84 1.93
C GLY A 91 3.01 -4.10 1.35
N PHE A 92 3.70 -5.14 1.83
CA PHE A 92 5.01 -5.54 1.33
C PHE A 92 4.90 -6.24 -0.04
N THR A 93 3.91 -7.12 -0.20
CA THR A 93 3.55 -7.73 -1.49
C THR A 93 3.35 -6.68 -2.59
N ASP A 94 2.56 -5.64 -2.33
CA ASP A 94 2.31 -4.56 -3.29
C ASP A 94 3.60 -3.80 -3.65
N TYR A 95 4.43 -3.50 -2.64
CA TYR A 95 5.75 -2.91 -2.86
C TYR A 95 6.60 -3.77 -3.80
N ALA A 96 6.75 -5.06 -3.50
CA ALA A 96 7.56 -5.97 -4.28
C ALA A 96 7.10 -6.03 -5.76
N LEU A 97 5.80 -6.18 -5.99
CA LEU A 97 5.23 -6.27 -7.34
C LEU A 97 5.42 -4.98 -8.14
N ARG A 98 5.16 -3.82 -7.53
CA ARG A 98 5.36 -2.52 -8.19
C ARG A 98 6.82 -2.24 -8.52
N ASN A 99 7.75 -2.81 -7.75
CA ASN A 99 9.19 -2.71 -7.97
C ASN A 99 9.75 -3.87 -8.81
N GLY A 100 8.89 -4.59 -9.52
CA GLY A 100 9.28 -5.50 -10.60
C GLY A 100 9.53 -6.94 -10.18
N ALA A 101 9.06 -7.37 -9.00
CA ALA A 101 9.05 -8.79 -8.66
C ALA A 101 8.30 -9.60 -9.73
N ASP A 102 8.84 -10.77 -10.07
CA ASP A 102 8.19 -11.70 -10.99
C ASP A 102 7.09 -12.48 -10.28
N LYS A 103 7.30 -12.77 -8.99
CA LYS A 103 6.36 -13.49 -8.15
C LYS A 103 6.50 -13.09 -6.68
N VAL A 104 5.37 -13.08 -5.96
CA VAL A 104 5.34 -13.00 -4.51
C VAL A 104 4.61 -14.21 -3.96
N ILE A 105 5.25 -14.95 -3.07
CA ILE A 105 4.64 -16.00 -2.25
C ILE A 105 4.26 -15.32 -0.94
N ALA A 106 2.96 -15.12 -0.74
CA ALA A 106 2.42 -14.41 0.41
C ALA A 106 1.87 -15.42 1.43
N VAL A 107 2.48 -15.49 2.60
CA VAL A 107 2.13 -16.42 3.67
C VAL A 107 1.57 -15.67 4.86
N ASP A 108 0.39 -16.07 5.34
CA ASP A 108 -0.24 -15.47 6.50
C ASP A 108 -1.06 -16.49 7.32
N VAL A 109 -1.09 -16.30 8.64
CA VAL A 109 -1.93 -17.10 9.56
C VAL A 109 -3.40 -16.66 9.55
N GLY A 110 -3.67 -15.43 9.12
CA GLY A 110 -4.99 -14.85 8.98
C GLY A 110 -5.79 -15.43 7.82
N THR A 111 -6.97 -14.86 7.58
CA THR A 111 -7.91 -15.26 6.53
C THR A 111 -8.60 -14.02 5.98
N ASP A 112 -8.78 -13.96 4.66
CA ASP A 112 -9.50 -12.88 3.98
C ASP A 112 -8.98 -11.47 4.29
N GLN A 113 -7.66 -11.35 4.45
CA GLN A 113 -7.01 -10.05 4.78
C GLN A 113 -6.47 -9.32 3.55
N MET A 114 -5.92 -10.05 2.58
CA MET A 114 -5.26 -9.48 1.40
C MET A 114 -6.22 -8.60 0.61
N ASP A 115 -5.76 -7.40 0.21
CA ASP A 115 -6.55 -6.46 -0.58
C ASP A 115 -7.14 -7.10 -1.85
N PRO A 116 -8.42 -6.86 -2.19
CA PRO A 116 -9.08 -7.48 -3.34
C PRO A 116 -8.35 -7.29 -4.68
N PHE A 117 -7.69 -6.15 -4.90
CA PHE A 117 -6.94 -5.94 -6.15
C PHE A 117 -5.68 -6.79 -6.22
N LEU A 118 -5.01 -6.99 -5.09
CA LEU A 118 -3.86 -7.89 -5.01
C LEU A 118 -4.30 -9.34 -5.18
N ARG A 119 -5.39 -9.76 -4.53
CA ARG A 119 -5.91 -11.14 -4.65
C ARG A 119 -6.12 -11.61 -6.09
N LEU A 120 -6.45 -10.70 -7.01
CA LEU A 120 -6.66 -11.01 -8.43
C LEU A 120 -5.36 -11.07 -9.24
N ASN A 121 -4.22 -10.71 -8.66
CA ASN A 121 -2.94 -10.64 -9.34
C ASN A 121 -2.32 -12.04 -9.47
N LYS A 122 -2.15 -12.51 -10.71
CA LYS A 122 -1.58 -13.84 -11.03
C LYS A 122 -0.13 -14.02 -10.59
N LYS A 123 0.58 -12.95 -10.25
CA LYS A 123 1.95 -13.01 -9.71
C LYS A 123 1.99 -13.31 -8.21
N ILE A 124 0.83 -13.38 -7.55
CA ILE A 124 0.74 -13.71 -6.13
C ILE A 124 0.35 -15.18 -5.97
N GLU A 125 1.16 -15.91 -5.23
CA GLU A 125 0.81 -17.22 -4.69
C GLU A 125 0.43 -17.02 -3.21
N LEU A 126 -0.86 -17.07 -2.92
CA LEU A 126 -1.40 -16.73 -1.60
C LEU A 126 -1.63 -17.99 -0.75
N HIS A 127 -1.03 -18.01 0.43
CA HIS A 127 -1.17 -19.06 1.45
C HIS A 127 -1.72 -18.45 2.74
N GLU A 128 -3.05 -18.40 2.86
CA GLU A 128 -3.73 -18.02 4.10
C GLU A 128 -3.87 -19.20 5.05
N LYS A 129 -4.22 -18.94 6.32
CA LYS A 129 -4.31 -19.96 7.39
C LYS A 129 -3.04 -20.81 7.49
N THR A 130 -1.89 -20.25 7.13
CA THR A 130 -0.64 -20.97 7.00
C THR A 130 0.40 -20.33 7.90
N ASP A 131 0.86 -21.08 8.89
CA ASP A 131 2.02 -20.69 9.70
C ASP A 131 3.29 -20.91 8.88
N ILE A 132 4.16 -19.90 8.85
CA ILE A 132 5.43 -19.95 8.11
C ILE A 132 6.32 -21.12 8.52
N ARG A 133 6.24 -21.58 9.78
CA ARG A 133 7.01 -22.73 10.28
C ARG A 133 6.62 -24.06 9.61
N ASN A 134 5.41 -24.11 9.06
CA ASN A 134 4.86 -25.27 8.37
C ASN A 134 4.91 -25.12 6.84
N PHE A 135 5.16 -23.92 6.34
CA PHE A 135 5.22 -23.63 4.92
C PHE A 135 6.48 -24.26 4.28
N LYS A 136 6.30 -24.89 3.12
CA LYS A 136 7.38 -25.47 2.33
C LYS A 136 7.19 -25.11 0.86
N THR A 137 8.30 -24.84 0.18
CA THR A 137 8.31 -24.64 -1.27
C THR A 137 9.65 -25.09 -1.85
N ASP A 138 9.61 -25.66 -3.04
CA ASP A 138 10.81 -26.01 -3.81
C ASP A 138 11.27 -24.85 -4.71
N GLN A 139 10.51 -23.76 -4.74
CA GLN A 139 10.86 -22.55 -5.48
C GLN A 139 12.07 -21.86 -4.84
N LYS A 140 13.05 -21.45 -5.66
CA LYS A 140 14.18 -20.65 -5.19
C LYS A 140 13.71 -19.23 -4.86
N ILE A 141 13.83 -18.85 -3.60
CA ILE A 141 13.48 -17.50 -3.12
C ILE A 141 14.70 -16.60 -3.23
N ASP A 142 14.53 -15.41 -3.82
CA ASP A 142 15.58 -14.40 -3.93
C ASP A 142 15.58 -13.44 -2.74
N ILE A 143 14.40 -13.06 -2.25
CA ILE A 143 14.21 -12.08 -1.18
C ILE A 143 13.16 -12.59 -0.21
N VAL A 144 13.44 -12.48 1.09
CA VAL A 144 12.47 -12.74 2.16
C VAL A 144 12.20 -11.42 2.88
N VAL A 145 10.93 -11.07 3.05
CA VAL A 145 10.48 -9.95 3.87
C VAL A 145 9.53 -10.47 4.94
N ILE A 146 9.65 -9.95 6.16
CA ILE A 146 8.92 -10.44 7.35
C ILE A 146 8.49 -9.22 8.18
N ASP A 147 7.19 -9.07 8.41
CA ASP A 147 6.60 -8.09 9.36
C ASP A 147 5.53 -8.82 10.19
N VAL A 148 5.98 -9.60 11.17
CA VAL A 148 5.11 -10.38 12.08
C VAL A 148 5.21 -9.87 13.51
N SER A 149 4.09 -9.88 14.23
CA SER A 149 4.03 -9.65 15.68
C SER A 149 3.98 -10.99 16.42
N PHE A 150 4.70 -11.09 17.54
CA PHE A 150 4.68 -12.23 18.46
C PHE A 150 3.48 -12.18 19.41
#